data_AF-A0A167VEC2-F1
#
_entry.id   AF-A0A167VEC2-F1
#
_cell.length_a   1.000
_cell.length_b   1.000
_cell.length_c   1.000
_cell.angle_alpha   90.00
_cell.angle_beta   90.00
_cell.angle_gamma   90.00
#
_symmetry.space_group_name_H-M   'P 1'
#
loop_
_entity.id
_entity.type
_entity.pdbx_description
1 polymer ?
#
loop_
_entity_poly.entity_id
_entity_poly.type
_entity_poly.pdbx_seq_one_letter_code
_entity_poly.pdbx_strand_id
1 'polypeptide(L)'
;SFPLSGIVGNLFAPTFILNNYTSLYVSPPATETILLLDAMAGFLASLSFMQIYFLRTKPNDMTVWRGMQGGTLLVDIFMLGGFARALIAEGRTDWMNWRSDDWSNVGGYVAISAVRMAFLLGVGIRGEGKGKRA
;
A
#
# COMPACT_ATOMS: atom_id res chain seq x y z
N SER A 1 -6.73 -3.50 -9.88
CA SER A 1 -5.50 -3.47 -9.05
C SER A 1 -5.69 -2.38 -8.00
N PHE A 2 -5.69 -2.73 -6.71
CA PHE A 2 -5.86 -1.83 -5.55
C PHE A 2 -5.32 -0.39 -5.65
N PRO A 3 -4.14 -0.13 -6.25
CA PRO A 3 -3.65 1.24 -6.43
C PRO A 3 -4.52 2.11 -7.35
N LEU A 4 -5.17 1.55 -8.38
CA LEU A 4 -6.05 2.32 -9.27
C LEU A 4 -7.33 2.80 -8.54
N SER A 5 -7.92 1.94 -7.71
CA SER A 5 -9.04 2.34 -6.85
C SER A 5 -8.61 3.37 -5.81
N GLY A 6 -7.38 3.26 -5.28
CA GLY A 6 -6.79 4.27 -4.41
C GLY A 6 -6.64 5.64 -5.07
N ILE A 7 -6.14 5.70 -6.31
CA ILE A 7 -5.99 6.97 -7.05
C ILE A 7 -7.35 7.66 -7.22
N VAL A 8 -8.35 6.93 -7.72
CA VAL A 8 -9.70 7.48 -7.95
C VAL A 8 -10.34 7.92 -6.65
N GLY A 9 -10.24 7.10 -5.59
CA GLY A 9 -10.80 7.42 -4.30
C GLY A 9 -10.22 8.68 -3.68
N ASN A 10 -8.89 8.85 -3.72
CA ASN A 10 -8.24 10.02 -3.12
C ASN A 10 -8.58 11.32 -3.87
N LEU A 11 -8.66 11.30 -5.21
CA LEU A 11 -8.94 12.50 -6.02
C LEU A 11 -10.42 12.89 -6.05
N PHE A 12 -11.32 11.90 -6.16
CA PHE A 12 -12.73 12.17 -6.49
C PHE A 12 -13.70 11.82 -5.36
N ALA A 13 -13.24 11.10 -4.33
CA ALA A 13 -14.08 10.71 -3.19
C ALA A 13 -13.34 10.89 -1.84
N PRO A 14 -12.81 12.09 -1.53
CA PRO A 14 -11.96 12.31 -0.36
C PRO A 14 -12.69 12.01 0.96
N THR A 15 -13.97 12.36 1.07
CA THR A 15 -14.78 12.06 2.25
C THR A 15 -14.97 10.55 2.46
N PHE A 16 -15.13 9.78 1.38
CA PHE A 16 -15.25 8.32 1.46
C PHE A 16 -13.94 7.70 1.95
N ILE A 17 -12.81 8.14 1.40
CA ILE A 17 -11.48 7.66 1.80
C ILE A 17 -11.18 8.01 3.26
N LEU A 18 -11.43 9.26 3.68
CA LEU A 18 -11.18 9.68 5.05
C LEU A 18 -12.03 8.92 6.07
N ASN A 19 -13.31 8.67 5.77
CA ASN A 19 -14.15 7.81 6.61
C ASN A 19 -13.65 6.37 6.68
N ASN A 20 -13.02 5.89 5.60
CA ASN A 20 -12.42 4.56 5.57
C ASN A 20 -11.13 4.48 6.42
N TYR A 21 -10.40 5.59 6.53
CA TYR A 21 -9.17 5.65 7.32
C TYR A 21 -9.38 5.91 8.81
N THR A 22 -10.39 6.72 9.14
CA THR A 22 -10.65 7.14 10.52
C THR A 22 -12.14 7.37 10.76
N SER A 23 -12.61 7.00 11.94
CA SER A 23 -13.99 7.28 12.36
C SER A 23 -14.21 8.74 12.76
N LEU A 24 -13.14 9.48 13.03
CA LEU A 24 -13.14 10.87 13.48
C LEU A 24 -12.85 11.88 12.35
N TYR A 25 -13.06 11.48 11.09
CA TYR A 25 -12.82 12.38 9.97
C TYR A 25 -13.68 13.64 10.02
N VAL A 26 -13.12 14.76 9.57
CA VAL A 26 -13.84 16.04 9.45
C VAL A 26 -14.27 16.24 7.99
N SER A 27 -15.51 16.66 7.79
CA SER A 27 -16.06 17.01 6.48
C SER A 27 -16.63 18.44 6.51
N PRO A 28 -16.31 19.30 5.52
CA PRO A 28 -15.42 19.05 4.40
C PRO A 28 -13.94 18.92 4.83
N PRO A 29 -13.11 18.16 4.08
CA PRO A 29 -11.68 18.06 4.38
C PRO A 29 -10.99 19.42 4.29
N ALA A 30 -10.05 19.69 5.20
CA ALA A 30 -9.23 20.90 5.16
C ALA A 30 -8.33 20.93 3.91
N THR A 31 -7.91 22.12 3.46
CA THR A 31 -7.09 22.29 2.25
C THR A 31 -5.78 21.50 2.32
N GLU A 32 -5.14 21.44 3.49
CA GLU A 32 -3.93 20.65 3.70
C GLU A 32 -4.21 19.15 3.55
N THR A 33 -5.39 18.69 3.98
CA THR A 33 -5.78 17.27 3.84
C THR A 33 -6.03 16.93 2.38
N ILE A 34 -6.67 17.81 1.61
CA ILE A 34 -6.88 17.63 0.17
C ILE A 34 -5.53 17.51 -0.55
N LEU A 35 -4.59 18.42 -0.26
CA LEU A 35 -3.25 18.37 -0.86
C LEU A 35 -2.52 17.05 -0.54
N LEU A 36 -2.65 16.54 0.69
CA LEU A 36 -2.08 15.26 1.08
C LEU A 36 -2.73 14.08 0.34
N LEU A 37 -4.05 14.07 0.18
CA LEU A 37 -4.77 13.04 -0.58
C LEU A 37 -4.35 13.06 -2.06
N ASP A 38 -4.21 14.24 -2.67
CA ASP A 38 -3.73 14.40 -4.04
C ASP A 38 -2.28 13.91 -4.18
N ALA A 39 -1.42 14.22 -3.21
CA ALA A 39 -0.04 13.72 -3.19
C ALA A 39 0.01 12.19 -3.08
N MET A 40 -0.85 11.59 -2.25
CA MET A 40 -0.98 10.13 -2.16
C MET A 40 -1.49 9.52 -3.47
N ALA A 41 -2.46 10.14 -4.14
CA ALA A 41 -2.93 9.71 -5.45
C ALA A 41 -1.81 9.75 -6.48
N GLY A 42 -1.05 10.85 -6.54
CA GLY A 42 0.10 10.98 -7.44
C GLY A 42 1.19 9.93 -7.18
N PHE A 43 1.46 9.62 -5.91
CA PHE A 43 2.41 8.59 -5.54
C PHE A 43 1.95 7.19 -5.98
N LEU A 44 0.68 6.83 -5.73
CA LEU A 44 0.09 5.57 -6.20
C LEU A 44 0.05 5.46 -7.73
N ALA A 45 -0.19 6.57 -8.42
CA ALA A 45 -0.12 6.65 -9.87
C ALA A 45 1.30 6.39 -10.39
N SER A 46 2.32 6.96 -9.73
CA SER A 46 3.72 6.72 -10.09
C SER A 46 4.10 5.25 -9.93
N LEU A 47 3.69 4.60 -8.84
CA LEU A 47 3.95 3.18 -8.60
C LEU A 47 3.25 2.32 -9.66
N SER A 48 2.00 2.64 -9.99
CA SER A 48 1.26 1.93 -11.03
C SER A 48 1.92 2.08 -12.40
N PHE A 49 2.35 3.29 -12.74
CA PHE A 49 3.07 3.58 -13.98
C PHE A 49 4.39 2.80 -14.04
N MET A 50 5.21 2.83 -12.99
CA MET A 50 6.48 2.10 -12.95
C MET A 50 6.28 0.59 -13.08
N GLN A 51 5.27 0.03 -12.41
CA GLN A 51 4.92 -1.39 -12.54
C GLN A 51 4.56 -1.76 -13.98
N ILE A 52 3.72 -0.97 -14.63
CA ILE A 52 3.35 -1.20 -16.04
C ILE A 52 4.58 -1.04 -16.94
N TYR A 53 5.38 0.01 -16.73
CA TYR A 53 6.56 0.30 -17.54
C TYR A 53 7.58 -0.84 -17.47
N PHE A 54 7.93 -1.33 -16.28
CA PHE A 54 8.87 -2.44 -16.14
C PHE A 54 8.28 -3.78 -16.60
N LEU A 55 6.96 -3.98 -16.48
CA LEU A 55 6.28 -5.13 -17.09
C LEU A 55 6.44 -5.17 -18.60
N ARG A 56 6.45 -4.01 -19.25
CA ARG A 56 6.61 -3.92 -20.70
C ARG A 56 8.07 -3.95 -21.15
N THR A 57 8.96 -3.31 -20.41
CA THR A 57 10.35 -3.10 -20.84
C THR A 57 11.34 -4.12 -20.30
N LYS A 58 11.10 -4.65 -19.09
CA LYS A 58 12.02 -5.55 -18.38
C LYS A 58 11.26 -6.68 -17.64
N PRO A 59 10.44 -7.48 -18.33
CA PRO A 59 9.61 -8.52 -17.68
C PRO A 59 10.45 -9.59 -16.97
N ASN A 60 11.66 -9.88 -17.44
CA ASN A 60 12.51 -10.97 -16.94
C ASN A 60 13.62 -10.50 -15.98
N ASP A 61 13.74 -9.19 -15.71
CA ASP A 61 14.80 -8.65 -14.86
C ASP A 61 14.40 -8.69 -13.39
N MET A 62 14.68 -9.81 -12.73
CA MET A 62 14.28 -10.04 -11.33
C MET A 62 14.87 -9.00 -10.35
N THR A 63 16.02 -8.41 -10.67
CA THR A 63 16.66 -7.39 -9.83
C THR A 63 15.80 -6.13 -9.78
N VAL A 64 15.30 -5.69 -10.93
CA VAL A 64 14.39 -4.52 -11.02
C VAL A 64 13.08 -4.81 -10.29
N TRP A 65 12.52 -6.00 -10.48
CA TRP A 65 11.28 -6.40 -9.79
C TRP A 65 11.44 -6.47 -8.28
N ARG A 66 12.54 -7.02 -7.77
CA ARG A 66 12.85 -7.02 -6.34
C ARG A 66 13.02 -5.61 -5.80
N GLY A 67 13.76 -4.74 -6.51
CA GLY A 67 13.89 -3.34 -6.11
C GLY A 67 12.53 -2.62 -6.02
N MET A 68 11.68 -2.81 -7.03
CA MET A 68 10.36 -2.20 -7.07
C MET A 68 9.41 -2.74 -6.00
N GLN A 69 9.35 -4.06 -5.81
CA GLN A 69 8.52 -4.67 -4.76
C GLN A 69 9.05 -4.31 -3.36
N GLY A 70 10.37 -4.16 -3.20
CA GLY A 70 10.99 -3.69 -1.97
C GLY A 70 10.60 -2.25 -1.64
N GLY A 71 10.67 -1.35 -2.61
CA GLY A 71 10.18 0.02 -2.44
C GLY A 71 8.69 0.07 -2.13
N THR A 72 7.88 -0.76 -2.80
CA THR A 72 6.43 -0.83 -2.54
C THR A 72 6.13 -1.41 -1.16
N LEU A 73 6.92 -2.38 -0.68
CA LEU A 73 6.77 -2.94 0.67
C LEU A 73 6.99 -1.87 1.76
N LEU A 74 7.92 -0.94 1.56
CA LEU A 74 8.09 0.18 2.49
C LEU A 74 6.82 1.01 2.59
N VAL A 75 6.16 1.29 1.46
CA VAL A 75 4.89 2.03 1.44
C VAL A 75 3.83 1.30 2.26
N ASP A 76 3.72 -0.02 2.12
CA ASP A 76 2.75 -0.81 2.89
C ASP A 76 3.03 -0.71 4.40
N ILE A 77 4.30 -0.77 4.80
CA ILE A 77 4.70 -0.66 6.20
C ILE A 77 4.33 0.73 6.76
N PHE A 78 4.60 1.79 6.00
CA PHE A 78 4.24 3.16 6.41
C PHE A 78 2.72 3.34 6.50
N MET A 79 1.95 2.74 5.59
CA MET A 79 0.49 2.73 5.63
C MET A 79 -0.04 1.98 6.85
N LEU A 80 0.47 0.78 7.12
CA LEU A 80 0.11 0.00 8.32
C LEU A 80 0.45 0.77 9.61
N GLY A 81 1.61 1.43 9.66
CA GLY A 81 1.98 2.30 10.77
C GLY A 81 1.06 3.52 10.89
N GLY A 82 0.57 4.06 9.77
CA GLY A 82 -0.44 5.10 9.72
C GLY A 82 -1.76 4.66 10.34
N PHE A 83 -2.30 3.51 9.91
CA PHE A 83 -3.50 2.92 10.50
C PHE A 83 -3.33 2.61 11.98
N ALA A 84 -2.19 2.06 12.40
CA ALA A 84 -1.91 1.80 13.81
C ALA A 84 -1.95 3.10 14.64
N ARG A 85 -1.34 4.19 14.16
CA ARG A 85 -1.41 5.49 14.85
C ARG A 85 -2.83 6.06 14.90
N ALA A 86 -3.60 5.93 13.82
CA ALA A 86 -4.99 6.36 13.79
C ALA A 86 -5.85 5.59 14.81
N LEU A 87 -5.72 4.25 14.84
CA LEU A 87 -6.42 3.40 15.81
C LEU A 87 -6.04 3.73 17.27
N ILE A 88 -4.76 4.00 17.53
CA ILE A 88 -4.29 4.43 18.86
C ILE A 88 -4.91 5.79 19.24
N ALA A 89 -4.91 6.75 18.32
CA ALA A 89 -5.48 8.08 18.55
C ALA A 89 -7.00 8.02 18.80
N GLU A 90 -7.70 7.07 18.19
CA GLU A 90 -9.12 6.80 18.41
C GLU A 90 -9.42 5.97 19.68
N GLY A 91 -8.39 5.46 20.37
CA GLY A 91 -8.56 4.54 21.50
C GLY A 91 -9.08 3.14 21.09
N ARG A 92 -8.95 2.77 19.81
CA ARG A 92 -9.47 1.53 19.20
C ARG A 92 -8.37 0.50 18.97
N THR A 93 -7.52 0.31 19.98
CA THR A 93 -6.43 -0.66 19.95
C THR A 93 -6.91 -2.11 20.11
N ASP A 94 -8.10 -2.30 20.68
CA ASP A 94 -8.76 -3.60 20.74
C ASP A 94 -9.41 -3.94 19.39
N TRP A 95 -8.85 -4.95 18.73
CA TRP A 95 -9.34 -5.57 17.50
C TRP A 95 -10.82 -6.02 17.55
N MET A 96 -11.39 -6.28 18.74
CA MET A 96 -12.82 -6.59 18.88
C MET A 96 -13.71 -5.38 18.56
N ASN A 97 -13.19 -4.16 18.65
CA ASN A 97 -13.91 -2.91 18.38
C ASN A 97 -13.63 -2.35 16.97
N TRP A 98 -12.96 -3.12 16.12
CA TRP A 98 -12.65 -2.72 14.75
C TRP A 98 -13.91 -2.75 13.88
N ARG A 99 -14.04 -1.72 13.04
CA ARG A 99 -15.09 -1.65 12.02
C ARG A 99 -14.72 -2.62 10.91
N SER A 100 -15.69 -2.96 10.07
CA SER A 100 -15.44 -3.73 8.85
C SER A 100 -14.35 -3.09 7.98
N ASP A 101 -14.32 -1.76 7.92
CA ASP A 101 -13.33 -0.99 7.16
C ASP A 101 -11.91 -1.16 7.73
N ASP A 102 -11.74 -1.16 9.06
CA ASP A 102 -10.42 -1.33 9.69
C ASP A 102 -9.85 -2.72 9.41
N TRP A 103 -10.71 -3.74 9.50
CA TRP A 103 -10.35 -5.12 9.15
C TRP A 103 -9.94 -5.24 7.68
N SER A 104 -10.68 -4.61 6.78
CA SER A 104 -10.38 -4.60 5.35
C SER A 104 -9.05 -3.91 5.06
N ASN A 105 -8.82 -2.73 5.64
CA ASN A 105 -7.60 -1.96 5.44
C ASN A 105 -6.38 -2.66 6.03
N VAL A 106 -6.38 -2.91 7.35
CA VAL A 106 -5.22 -3.52 8.01
C VAL A 106 -4.98 -4.94 7.49
N GLY A 107 -6.03 -5.75 7.39
CA GLY A 107 -5.94 -7.12 6.86
C GLY A 107 -5.46 -7.16 5.42
N GLY A 108 -5.97 -6.28 4.55
CA GLY A 108 -5.56 -6.17 3.16
C GLY A 108 -4.08 -5.79 3.02
N TYR A 109 -3.63 -4.76 3.74
CA TYR A 109 -2.22 -4.35 3.71
C TYR A 109 -1.29 -5.41 4.31
N VAL A 110 -1.68 -6.09 5.39
CA VAL A 110 -0.89 -7.21 5.95
C VAL A 110 -0.78 -8.36 4.94
N ALA A 111 -1.87 -8.76 4.29
CA ALA A 111 -1.85 -9.82 3.30
C ALA A 111 -0.95 -9.46 2.10
N ILE A 112 -1.08 -8.25 1.57
CA ILE A 112 -0.29 -7.81 0.41
C ILE A 112 1.19 -7.66 0.78
N SER A 113 1.50 -7.07 1.94
CA SER A 113 2.90 -6.93 2.39
C SER A 113 3.56 -8.29 2.64
N ALA A 114 2.82 -9.28 3.16
CA ALA A 114 3.30 -10.65 3.31
C ALA A 114 3.62 -11.30 1.95
N VAL A 115 2.76 -11.13 0.95
CA VAL A 115 3.02 -11.62 -0.42
C VAL A 115 4.25 -10.96 -1.03
N ARG A 116 4.40 -9.64 -0.87
CA ARG A 116 5.58 -8.90 -1.34
C ARG A 116 6.86 -9.37 -0.64
N MET A 117 6.79 -9.57 0.67
CA MET A 117 7.92 -10.09 1.44
C MET A 117 8.31 -11.50 0.96
N ALA A 118 7.33 -12.39 0.75
CA ALA A 118 7.58 -13.73 0.20
C ALA A 118 8.25 -13.67 -1.19
N PHE A 119 7.79 -12.78 -2.07
CA PHE A 119 8.41 -12.55 -3.37
C PHE A 119 9.87 -12.07 -3.26
N LEU A 120 10.15 -11.12 -2.36
CA LEU A 120 11.50 -10.62 -2.12
C LEU A 120 12.44 -11.70 -1.58
N LEU A 121 11.93 -12.59 -0.73
CA LEU A 121 12.66 -13.74 -0.21
C LEU A 121 12.82 -14.88 -1.24
N GLY A 122 12.28 -14.73 -2.45
CA GLY A 122 12.39 -15.72 -3.51
C GLY A 122 11.44 -16.90 -3.39
N VAL A 123 10.43 -16.83 -2.51
CA VAL A 123 9.44 -17.90 -2.34
C VAL A 123 8.59 -18.02 -3.62
N GLY A 124 8.54 -19.22 -4.20
CA GLY A 124 7.77 -19.50 -5.41
C GLY A 124 8.49 -19.17 -6.74
N ILE A 125 9.69 -18.60 -6.71
CA ILE A 125 10.51 -18.34 -7.91
C ILE A 125 11.36 -19.59 -8.19
N ARG A 126 10.92 -20.45 -9.12
CA ARG A 126 11.76 -21.52 -9.67
C ARG A 126 12.75 -20.91 -10.68
N GLY A 127 14.03 -20.74 -10.32
CA GLY A 127 15.03 -20.44 -11.35
C GLY A 127 16.31 -19.70 -10.95
N GLU A 128 16.46 -19.18 -9.74
CA GLU A 128 17.78 -18.69 -9.31
C GLU A 128 18.61 -19.87 -8.81
N GLY A 129 19.30 -20.50 -9.75
CA GLY A 129 20.36 -21.45 -9.46
C GLY A 129 21.28 -20.85 -8.41
N LYS A 130 21.43 -21.58 -7.30
CA LYS A 130 22.58 -21.45 -6.41
C LYS A 130 23.82 -21.57 -7.28
N GLY A 131 24.37 -20.44 -7.71
CA GLY A 131 25.73 -20.37 -8.21
C GLY A 131 26.62 -20.87 -7.09
N LYS A 132 27.08 -22.12 -7.21
CA LYS A 132 28.20 -22.62 -6.43
C LYS A 132 29.32 -21.60 -6.59
N ARG A 133 29.68 -20.92 -5.50
CA ARG A 133 30.98 -20.26 -5.44
C ARG A 133 32.04 -21.36 -5.59
N ALA A 134 32.90 -21.17 -6.59
CA ALA A 134 34.08 -21.98 -6.86
C ALA A 134 35.01 -22.02 -5.64
#